data_AF-A0A087S5F3-F1
#
_entry.id   AF-A0A087S5F3-F1
#
_cell.length_a   1.000
_cell.length_b   1.000
_cell.length_c   1.000
_cell.angle_alpha   90.00
_cell.angle_beta   90.00
_cell.angle_gamma   90.00
#
_symmetry.space_group_name_H-M   'P 1'
#
loop_
_entity.id
_entity.type
_entity.pdbx_description
1 polymer ?
#
loop_
_entity_poly.entity_id
_entity_poly.type
_entity_poly.pdbx_seq_one_letter_code
_entity_poly.pdbx_strand_id
1 'polypeptide(L)'
;FKKKLVDEMPPQIKLISPIKRSEIASYYTFADAVIANLFIGTFELVGLESVMCGTPVIQYSDQEKKIIVDGKEIKSPFLPFHNDPKSIAEVIDRVVAPLRVKLRMIGFLITNRLYASKIKKVMSGSAHYKTGQAVYDNPS
;
A
#
# COMPACT_ATOMS: atom_id res chain seq x y z
N PHE A 1 -5.83 -24.89 13.06
CA PHE A 1 -5.49 -23.99 11.94
C PHE A 1 -4.63 -22.80 12.39
N LYS A 2 -5.13 -21.92 13.26
CA LYS A 2 -4.45 -20.66 13.64
C LYS A 2 -3.06 -20.82 14.28
N LYS A 3 -2.86 -21.83 15.14
CA LYS A 3 -1.59 -22.08 15.84
C LYS A 3 -0.47 -22.49 14.88
N LYS A 4 -0.76 -23.47 14.00
CA LYS A 4 0.14 -23.93 12.94
C LYS A 4 0.60 -22.79 12.01
N LEU A 5 -0.31 -21.88 11.64
CA LEU A 5 0.02 -20.73 10.80
C LEU A 5 1.03 -19.78 11.47
N VAL A 6 0.91 -19.58 12.79
CA VAL A 6 1.82 -18.73 13.57
C VAL A 6 3.17 -19.44 13.76
N ASP A 7 3.14 -20.74 14.05
CA ASP A 7 4.34 -21.55 14.32
C ASP A 7 5.20 -21.75 13.06
N GLU A 8 4.58 -21.85 11.88
CA GLU A 8 5.24 -22.07 10.59
C GLU A 8 5.42 -20.78 9.76
N MET A 9 5.14 -19.59 10.34
CA MET A 9 5.16 -18.33 9.60
C MET A 9 6.58 -17.98 9.12
N PRO A 10 6.79 -17.77 7.81
CA PRO A 10 8.08 -17.33 7.29
C PRO A 10 8.49 -15.97 7.86
N PRO A 11 9.79 -15.70 8.08
CA PRO A 11 10.28 -14.45 8.66
C PRO A 11 9.96 -13.20 7.81
N GLN A 12 9.65 -13.38 6.52
CA GLN A 12 9.25 -12.31 5.60
C GLN A 12 7.80 -11.85 5.82
N ILE A 13 6.98 -12.63 6.53
CA ILE A 13 5.58 -12.33 6.78
C ILE A 13 5.43 -11.70 8.16
N LYS A 14 4.71 -10.58 8.22
CA LYS A 14 4.38 -9.90 9.47
C LYS A 14 2.87 -9.76 9.60
N LEU A 15 2.32 -10.29 10.68
CA LEU A 15 0.95 -10.00 11.09
C LEU A 15 0.94 -8.67 11.86
N ILE A 16 0.01 -7.79 11.49
CA ILE A 16 -0.20 -6.51 12.15
C ILE A 16 -1.52 -6.56 12.94
N SER A 17 -1.61 -5.72 13.97
CA SER A 17 -2.86 -5.52 14.70
C SER A 17 -3.93 -4.92 13.76
N PRO A 18 -5.23 -5.08 14.09
CA PRO A 18 -6.30 -4.40 13.36
C PRO A 18 -6.00 -2.90 13.20
N ILE A 19 -6.11 -2.41 11.97
CA ILE A 19 -5.85 -1.02 11.61
C ILE A 19 -7.13 -0.21 11.84
N LYS A 20 -7.00 1.02 12.34
CA LYS A 20 -8.14 1.94 12.42
C LYS A 20 -8.58 2.36 11.03
N ARG A 21 -9.88 2.46 10.79
CA ARG A 21 -10.40 2.84 9.46
C ARG A 21 -9.91 4.21 8.97
N SER A 22 -9.63 5.14 9.88
CA SER A 22 -9.03 6.44 9.56
C SER A 22 -7.61 6.35 9.02
N GLU A 23 -6.89 5.25 9.28
CA GLU A 23 -5.48 5.08 8.93
C GLU A 23 -5.27 4.16 7.71
N ILE A 24 -6.28 3.39 7.31
CA ILE A 24 -6.15 2.33 6.27
C ILE A 24 -5.62 2.87 4.93
N ALA A 25 -6.02 4.08 4.54
CA ALA A 25 -5.56 4.71 3.31
C ALA A 25 -4.03 4.86 3.28
N SER A 26 -3.41 5.19 4.42
CA SER A 26 -1.95 5.30 4.51
C SER A 26 -1.24 3.97 4.28
N TYR A 27 -1.84 2.85 4.70
CA TYR A 27 -1.31 1.51 4.46
C TYR A 27 -1.41 1.14 2.98
N TYR A 28 -2.53 1.45 2.33
CA TYR A 28 -2.65 1.25 0.88
C TYR A 28 -1.61 2.06 0.12
N THR A 29 -1.51 3.37 0.37
CA THR A 29 -0.55 4.24 -0.33
C THR A 29 0.90 3.84 -0.08
N PHE A 30 1.20 3.30 1.10
CA PHE A 30 2.55 2.83 1.46
C PHE A 30 2.92 1.52 0.74
N ALA A 31 1.95 0.63 0.53
CA ALA A 31 2.20 -0.65 -0.11
C ALA A 31 2.58 -0.50 -1.59
N ASP A 32 3.45 -1.37 -2.08
CA ASP A 32 3.76 -1.47 -3.51
C ASP A 32 2.63 -2.14 -4.29
N ALA A 33 1.93 -3.08 -3.65
CA ALA A 33 0.75 -3.76 -4.16
C ALA A 33 -0.10 -4.32 -3.01
N VAL A 34 -1.38 -4.59 -3.28
CA VAL A 34 -2.32 -5.23 -2.36
C VAL A 34 -2.78 -6.55 -2.94
N ILE A 35 -2.71 -7.61 -2.14
CA ILE A 35 -3.35 -8.90 -2.47
C ILE A 35 -4.77 -8.85 -1.91
N ALA A 36 -5.77 -8.94 -2.80
CA ALA A 36 -7.19 -8.92 -2.46
C ALA A 36 -7.75 -10.36 -2.45
N ASN A 37 -8.98 -10.56 -2.97
CA ASN A 37 -9.61 -11.86 -2.99
C ASN A 37 -8.89 -12.81 -3.97
N LEU A 38 -8.26 -13.84 -3.41
CA LEU A 38 -7.69 -14.96 -4.18
C LEU A 38 -8.58 -16.21 -4.16
N PHE A 39 -9.69 -16.24 -3.42
CA PHE A 39 -10.50 -17.45 -3.23
C PHE A 39 -11.69 -17.54 -4.20
N ILE A 40 -12.53 -16.50 -4.24
CA ILE A 40 -13.80 -16.52 -4.98
C ILE A 40 -13.61 -16.02 -6.41
N GLY A 41 -12.65 -15.14 -6.67
CA GLY A 41 -12.44 -14.59 -8.02
C GLY A 41 -13.44 -13.48 -8.40
N THR A 42 -14.08 -12.86 -7.41
CA THR A 42 -14.99 -11.70 -7.55
C THR A 42 -14.35 -10.44 -6.97
N PHE A 43 -14.84 -9.26 -7.36
CA PHE A 43 -14.36 -7.98 -6.82
C PHE A 43 -14.78 -7.78 -5.36
N GLU A 44 -13.89 -7.14 -4.58
CA GLU A 44 -14.12 -6.81 -3.17
C GLU A 44 -13.74 -5.36 -2.85
N LEU A 45 -14.31 -4.84 -1.77
CA LEU A 45 -14.08 -3.47 -1.30
C LEU A 45 -12.61 -3.16 -1.04
N VAL A 46 -11.85 -4.11 -0.49
CA VAL A 46 -10.40 -3.94 -0.24
C VAL A 46 -9.64 -3.66 -1.53
N GLY A 47 -9.97 -4.37 -2.62
CA GLY A 47 -9.38 -4.13 -3.93
C GLY A 47 -9.74 -2.74 -4.47
N LEU A 48 -11.02 -2.36 -4.34
CA LEU A 48 -11.48 -1.03 -4.77
C LEU A 48 -10.80 0.10 -4.00
N GLU A 49 -10.77 0.03 -2.66
CA GLU A 49 -10.12 1.02 -1.79
C GLU A 49 -8.63 1.18 -2.13
N SER A 50 -7.93 0.07 -2.41
CA SER A 50 -6.53 0.11 -2.85
C SER A 50 -6.35 0.84 -4.19
N VAL A 51 -7.18 0.53 -5.19
CA VAL A 51 -7.13 1.19 -6.51
C VAL A 51 -7.41 2.69 -6.38
N MET A 52 -8.39 3.08 -5.56
CA MET A 52 -8.68 4.50 -5.28
C MET A 52 -7.50 5.22 -4.62
N CYS A 53 -6.67 4.51 -3.86
CA CYS A 53 -5.43 5.03 -3.26
C CYS A 53 -4.23 5.01 -4.23
N GLY A 54 -4.40 4.59 -5.49
CA GLY A 54 -3.35 4.52 -6.50
C GLY A 54 -2.39 3.32 -6.35
N THR A 55 -2.79 2.32 -5.56
CA THR A 55 -2.00 1.13 -5.28
C THR A 55 -2.52 -0.07 -6.09
N PRO A 56 -1.67 -0.73 -6.89
CA PRO A 56 -2.10 -1.83 -7.74
C PRO A 56 -2.57 -3.02 -6.91
N VAL A 57 -3.52 -3.77 -7.47
CA VAL A 57 -4.16 -4.91 -6.81
C VAL A 57 -3.86 -6.20 -7.57
N ILE A 58 -3.52 -7.24 -6.82
CA ILE A 58 -3.40 -8.62 -7.26
C ILE A 58 -4.66 -9.33 -6.77
N GLN A 59 -5.50 -9.78 -7.70
CA GLN A 59 -6.77 -10.41 -7.40
C GLN A 59 -7.02 -11.51 -8.43
N TYR A 60 -7.31 -12.71 -7.94
CA TYR A 60 -7.74 -13.79 -8.81
C TYR A 60 -9.00 -13.35 -9.54
N SER A 61 -9.05 -13.60 -10.84
CA SER A 61 -10.20 -13.27 -11.66
C SER A 61 -10.67 -14.52 -12.38
N ASP A 62 -11.81 -15.02 -11.95
CA ASP A 62 -12.50 -16.10 -12.63
C ASP A 62 -13.14 -15.55 -13.92
N GLN A 63 -12.61 -15.98 -15.06
CA GLN A 63 -13.06 -15.53 -16.39
C GLN A 63 -14.38 -16.19 -16.83
N GLU A 64 -14.85 -17.22 -16.12
CA GLU A 64 -16.17 -17.81 -16.35
C GLU A 64 -17.28 -16.94 -15.73
N LYS A 65 -16.92 -16.07 -14.77
CA LYS A 65 -17.86 -15.14 -14.14
C LYS A 65 -18.13 -13.95 -15.04
N LYS A 66 -19.40 -13.81 -15.40
CA LYS A 66 -19.90 -12.70 -16.20
C LYS A 66 -20.06 -11.45 -15.36
N ILE A 67 -19.48 -10.35 -15.83
CA ILE A 67 -19.71 -9.01 -15.26
C ILE A 67 -20.49 -8.23 -16.31
N ILE A 68 -21.62 -7.65 -15.92
CA ILE A 68 -22.47 -6.84 -16.81
C ILE A 68 -22.37 -5.39 -16.34
N VAL A 69 -21.88 -4.52 -17.22
CA VAL A 69 -21.83 -3.06 -16.99
C VAL A 69 -22.51 -2.39 -18.17
N ASP A 70 -23.52 -1.56 -17.89
CA ASP A 70 -24.30 -0.85 -18.90
C ASP A 70 -24.87 -1.77 -19.99
N GLY A 71 -25.34 -2.96 -19.58
CA GLY A 71 -25.89 -3.97 -20.49
C GLY A 71 -24.85 -4.70 -21.36
N LYS A 72 -23.55 -4.42 -21.18
CA LYS A 72 -22.45 -5.08 -21.89
C LYS A 72 -21.75 -6.08 -20.97
N GLU A 73 -21.52 -7.28 -21.49
CA GLU A 73 -20.68 -8.28 -20.83
C GLU A 73 -19.22 -7.84 -20.93
N ILE A 74 -18.55 -7.69 -19.80
CA ILE A 74 -17.13 -7.37 -19.70
C ILE A 74 -16.40 -8.46 -18.93
N LYS A 75 -15.11 -8.59 -19.21
CA LYS A 75 -14.21 -9.48 -18.47
C LYS A 75 -13.42 -8.66 -17.45
N SER A 76 -13.26 -9.21 -16.25
CA SER A 76 -12.42 -8.56 -15.24
C SER A 76 -10.97 -8.52 -15.72
N PRO A 77 -10.30 -7.35 -15.64
CA PRO A 77 -8.92 -7.20 -16.07
C PRO A 77 -7.90 -7.60 -14.98
N PHE A 78 -8.35 -8.00 -13.78
CA PHE A 78 -7.47 -8.35 -12.68
C PHE A 78 -6.73 -9.67 -12.91
N LEU A 79 -5.51 -9.77 -12.38
CA LEU A 79 -4.64 -10.93 -12.50
C LEU A 79 -4.33 -11.53 -11.11
N PRO A 80 -4.12 -12.86 -11.00
CA PRO A 80 -4.07 -13.86 -12.09
C PRO A 80 -5.44 -14.41 -12.52
N PHE A 81 -5.48 -15.11 -13.67
CA PHE A 81 -6.68 -15.85 -14.14
C PHE A 81 -6.73 -17.30 -13.67
N HIS A 82 -5.66 -17.82 -13.09
CA HIS A 82 -5.60 -19.14 -12.49
C HIS A 82 -5.34 -18.99 -10.99
N ASN A 83 -6.04 -19.80 -10.20
CA ASN A 83 -5.94 -19.79 -8.74
C ASN A 83 -4.96 -20.85 -8.24
N ASP A 84 -3.73 -20.81 -8.76
CA ASP A 84 -2.64 -21.69 -8.33
C ASP A 84 -1.45 -20.85 -7.81
N PRO A 85 -0.66 -21.39 -6.85
CA PRO A 85 0.43 -20.63 -6.22
C PRO A 85 1.47 -20.09 -7.22
N LYS A 86 1.72 -20.80 -8.32
CA LYS A 86 2.73 -20.40 -9.31
C LYS A 86 2.24 -19.19 -10.10
N SER A 87 1.01 -19.21 -10.60
CA SER A 87 0.40 -18.07 -11.30
C SER A 87 0.33 -16.83 -10.41
N ILE A 88 0.02 -17.00 -9.12
CA ILE A 88 0.00 -15.90 -8.15
C ILE A 88 1.40 -15.31 -7.95
N ALA A 89 2.41 -16.17 -7.76
CA ALA A 89 3.80 -15.74 -7.59
C ALA A 89 4.33 -14.98 -8.81
N GLU A 90 4.04 -15.44 -10.02
CA GLU A 90 4.46 -14.76 -11.26
C GLU A 90 3.87 -13.35 -11.39
N VAL A 91 2.62 -13.15 -10.95
CA VAL A 91 1.99 -11.83 -10.93
C VAL A 91 2.62 -10.94 -9.85
N ILE A 92 2.90 -11.48 -8.65
CA ILE A 92 3.60 -10.75 -7.59
C ILE A 92 4.95 -10.26 -8.10
N ASP A 93 5.76 -11.14 -8.69
CA ASP A 93 7.06 -10.80 -9.23
C ASP A 93 6.96 -9.71 -10.31
N ARG A 94 5.98 -9.80 -11.21
CA ARG A 94 5.75 -8.78 -12.25
C ARG A 94 5.40 -7.42 -11.67
N VAL A 95 4.61 -7.37 -10.60
CA VAL A 95 4.17 -6.10 -9.97
C VAL A 95 5.27 -5.49 -9.10
N VAL A 96 6.05 -6.32 -8.40
CA VAL A 96 7.05 -5.89 -7.40
C VAL A 96 8.44 -5.66 -8.02
N ALA A 97 8.80 -6.36 -9.10
CA ALA A 97 10.12 -6.22 -9.73
C ALA A 97 10.44 -4.90 -10.47
N PRO A 98 9.49 -4.05 -10.95
CA PRO A 98 9.86 -2.95 -11.83
C PRO A 98 10.65 -1.84 -11.12
N LEU A 99 11.40 -1.08 -11.93
CA LEU A 99 12.24 0.05 -11.54
C LEU A 99 11.52 1.06 -10.61
N ARG A 100 10.19 1.17 -10.70
CA ARG A 100 9.35 2.03 -9.85
C ARG A 100 9.43 1.69 -8.36
N VAL A 101 9.44 0.40 -7.98
CA VAL A 101 9.58 -0.03 -6.57
C VAL A 101 11.00 0.27 -6.08
N LYS A 102 12.00 -0.02 -6.91
CA LYS A 102 13.41 0.32 -6.61
C LYS A 102 13.62 1.84 -6.47
N LEU A 103 13.02 2.65 -7.33
CA LEU A 103 13.03 4.12 -7.27
C LEU A 103 12.29 4.65 -6.04
N ARG A 104 11.16 4.06 -5.65
CA ARG A 104 10.46 4.39 -4.40
C ARG A 104 11.33 4.11 -3.19
N MET A 105 11.98 2.95 -3.16
CA MET A 105 12.90 2.59 -2.08
C MET A 105 14.09 3.55 -2.02
N ILE A 106 14.71 3.87 -3.16
CA ILE A 106 15.78 4.88 -3.25
C ILE A 106 15.28 6.26 -2.80
N GLY A 107 14.11 6.70 -3.26
CA GLY A 107 13.49 7.97 -2.89
C GLY A 107 13.18 8.05 -1.40
N PHE A 108 12.70 6.96 -0.79
CA PHE A 108 12.50 6.85 0.66
C PHE A 108 13.83 6.96 1.41
N LEU A 109 14.86 6.23 0.97
CA LEU A 109 16.20 6.30 1.57
C LEU A 109 16.83 7.69 1.44
N ILE A 110 16.72 8.33 0.27
CA ILE A 110 17.19 9.71 0.03
C ILE A 110 16.42 10.68 0.91
N THR A 111 15.09 10.59 0.95
CA THR A 111 14.26 11.48 1.76
C THR A 111 14.54 11.30 3.25
N ASN A 112 14.70 10.06 3.73
CA ASN A 112 15.08 9.77 5.11
C ASN A 112 16.49 10.30 5.44
N ARG A 113 17.46 10.15 4.52
CA ARG A 113 18.83 10.68 4.67
C ARG A 113 18.86 12.21 4.63
N LEU A 114 18.01 12.84 3.81
CA LEU A 114 17.81 14.30 3.77
C LEU A 114 17.02 14.80 4.98
N TYR A 115 16.09 14.02 5.52
CA TYR A 115 15.42 14.30 6.78
C TYR A 115 16.40 14.27 7.93
N ALA A 116 17.27 13.26 7.99
CA ALA A 116 18.35 13.19 8.96
C ALA A 116 19.29 14.40 8.84
N SER A 117 19.63 14.85 7.63
CA SER A 117 20.47 16.04 7.46
C SER A 117 19.74 17.36 7.79
N LYS A 118 18.43 17.48 7.52
CA LYS A 118 17.58 18.60 7.99
C LYS A 118 17.45 18.62 9.51
N ILE A 119 17.21 17.48 10.15
CA ILE A 119 17.17 17.36 11.61
C ILE A 119 18.54 17.67 12.20
N LYS A 120 19.63 17.16 11.62
CA LYS A 120 21.00 17.51 12.03
C LYS A 120 21.24 19.01 11.90
N LYS A 121 20.80 19.65 10.82
CA LYS A 121 20.95 21.10 10.59
C LYS A 121 20.10 21.94 11.55
N VAL A 122 18.94 21.44 11.99
CA VAL A 122 18.13 22.04 13.06
C VAL A 122 18.80 21.86 14.42
N MET A 123 19.41 20.70 14.67
CA MET A 123 20.14 20.42 15.91
C MET A 123 21.52 21.11 15.98
N SER A 124 22.13 21.41 14.83
CA SER A 124 23.48 22.00 14.72
C SER A 124 23.49 23.46 14.27
N GLY A 125 22.31 24.08 14.08
CA GLY A 125 22.14 25.43 13.56
C GLY A 125 21.44 26.34 14.55
N SER A 126 22.26 27.05 15.33
CA SER A 126 22.09 28.37 15.95
C SER A 126 20.72 28.86 16.42
N ALA A 127 20.73 29.36 17.66
CA ALA A 127 19.83 30.39 18.16
C ALA A 127 19.47 31.42 17.07
N HIS A 128 18.21 31.40 16.64
CA HIS A 128 17.60 32.48 15.87
C HIS A 128 16.36 32.95 16.64
N TYR A 129 16.40 34.23 16.98
CA TYR A 129 15.38 35.02 17.66
C TYR A 129 14.00 34.85 17.02
N LYS A 130 12.98 34.64 17.85
CA LYS A 130 11.58 34.62 17.42
C LYS A 130 11.12 36.06 17.18
N THR A 131 10.76 36.40 15.96
CA THR A 131 9.89 37.56 15.68
C THR A 131 8.91 37.15 14.58
N GLY A 132 7.62 37.23 14.87
CA GLY A 132 6.60 36.96 13.86
C GLY A 132 5.17 36.66 14.34
N GLN A 133 4.91 36.50 15.64
CA GLN A 133 3.53 36.29 16.10
C GLN A 133 3.24 37.02 17.42
N ALA A 134 3.09 38.34 17.33
CA ALA A 134 2.46 39.18 18.35
C ALA A 134 1.20 39.85 17.76
N VAL A 135 0.37 39.06 17.07
CA VAL A 135 -0.87 39.54 16.40
C VAL A 135 -2.14 38.87 16.97
N TYR A 136 -2.01 37.96 17.94
CA TYR A 136 -3.17 37.26 18.52
C TYR A 136 -3.29 37.33 20.06
N ASP A 137 -2.55 38.22 20.71
CA ASP A 137 -2.72 38.49 22.14
C ASP A 137 -3.63 39.72 22.36
N ASN A 138 -4.89 39.63 21.93
CA ASN A 138 -6.02 40.29 22.63
C ASN A 138 -7.38 39.86 22.06
N PRO A 139 -8.24 39.27 22.90
CA PRO A 139 -9.64 39.64 22.87
C PRO A 139 -10.09 40.12 24.26
N SER A 140 -10.69 41.32 24.23
CA SER A 140 -11.56 42.00 25.21
C SER A 140 -11.83 41.34 26.55
#